data_AF-A0A370TUV2-F1
#
_entry.id   AF-A0A370TUV2-F1
#
_cell.length_a   1.000
_cell.length_b   1.000
_cell.length_c   1.000
_cell.angle_alpha   90.00
_cell.angle_beta   90.00
_cell.angle_gamma   90.00
#
_symmetry.space_group_name_H-M   'P 1'
#
loop_
_entity.id
_entity.type
_entity.pdbx_description
1 polymer ?
#
loop_
_entity_poly.entity_id
_entity_poly.type
_entity_poly.pdbx_seq_one_letter_code
_entity_poly.pdbx_strand_id
1 'polypeptide(L)'
;MESDPASAKRNSSSPLSTRTTFDTTPQTPEESEAARLYDYHLSLLRPSSTQQGLQEVTIAPIFTMPVLMHAEAAVNKRSSPAFPQYGLLAGKVDAVRQDSGGNGPGHPSSQDPRIFFNIAAPSSTFICGFQGSGKSHTLSCLLENCLIPSNANRLPHPSRALFSITTQYVSCVSNIKVEPLRISEGDLNTKRMLDLMAVSRDDGPMPLYLHAVYRILREMRIEQQEMGTAFNYASFKERLAQTAMTPAQLGPLHQRLETLESFMPTRR
;
A
#
# COMPACT_ATOMS: atom_id res chain seq x y z
N MET A 1 -76.54 6.07 -50.36
CA MET A 1 -75.16 6.59 -50.32
C MET A 1 -74.35 5.53 -49.60
N GLU A 2 -73.81 4.48 -50.22
CA GLU A 2 -72.99 4.44 -51.45
C GLU A 2 -71.92 5.55 -51.34
N SER A 3 -70.66 5.29 -51.01
CA SER A 3 -69.73 4.27 -51.52
C SER A 3 -68.54 4.01 -50.58
N ASP A 4 -68.07 2.76 -50.57
CA ASP A 4 -66.78 2.21 -50.08
C ASP A 4 -65.68 2.40 -51.18
N PRO A 5 -64.42 1.88 -51.13
CA PRO A 5 -63.56 1.35 -50.04
C PRO A 5 -62.03 1.68 -50.23
N ALA A 6 -61.16 0.93 -49.51
CA ALA A 6 -59.75 0.53 -49.78
C ALA A 6 -58.73 1.08 -48.76
N SER A 7 -57.80 0.32 -48.16
CA SER A 7 -57.37 -1.09 -48.28
C SER A 7 -56.47 -1.38 -47.05
N ALA A 8 -56.75 -2.44 -46.29
CA ALA A 8 -56.07 -3.75 -46.34
C ALA A 8 -54.97 -3.96 -45.27
N LYS A 9 -55.25 -4.87 -44.33
CA LYS A 9 -54.34 -5.98 -44.00
C LYS A 9 -55.13 -7.10 -43.29
N ARG A 10 -55.26 -8.23 -43.99
CA ARG A 10 -55.78 -9.50 -43.46
C ARG A 10 -54.65 -10.35 -42.90
N ASN A 11 -55.10 -11.24 -42.04
CA ASN A 11 -54.41 -12.16 -41.17
C ASN A 11 -53.56 -13.25 -41.83
N SER A 12 -52.70 -13.78 -40.96
CA SER A 12 -52.44 -15.20 -40.69
C SER A 12 -51.37 -15.94 -41.48
N SER A 13 -50.75 -16.82 -40.69
CA SER A 13 -50.12 -18.11 -41.00
C SER A 13 -48.60 -18.13 -40.96
N SER A 14 -48.11 -18.89 -39.98
CA SER A 14 -46.75 -19.39 -39.87
C SER A 14 -46.38 -20.21 -41.11
N PRO A 15 -45.12 -20.11 -41.54
CA PRO A 15 -44.31 -21.30 -41.84
C PRO A 15 -42.91 -21.11 -41.24
N LEU A 16 -41.95 -22.02 -41.17
CA LEU A 16 -41.75 -23.44 -41.46
C LEU A 16 -40.30 -23.63 -41.00
N SER A 17 -39.96 -24.79 -40.44
CA SER A 17 -38.58 -25.16 -40.14
C SER A 17 -37.67 -24.99 -41.36
N THR A 18 -36.79 -24.00 -41.33
CA THR A 18 -35.61 -23.96 -42.22
C THR A 18 -34.42 -24.43 -41.41
N ARG A 19 -34.15 -25.72 -41.59
CA ARG A 19 -32.95 -26.44 -41.24
C ARG A 19 -31.76 -25.74 -41.90
N THR A 20 -31.13 -24.80 -41.20
CA THR A 20 -29.84 -24.25 -41.64
C THR A 20 -28.79 -25.31 -41.36
N THR A 21 -28.33 -25.90 -42.45
CA THR A 21 -27.21 -26.82 -42.54
C THR A 21 -26.04 -26.32 -41.71
N PHE A 22 -25.64 -27.12 -40.72
CA PHE A 22 -24.31 -27.04 -40.12
C PHE A 22 -23.30 -27.28 -41.25
N ASP A 23 -22.74 -26.19 -41.78
CA ASP A 23 -21.55 -26.25 -42.60
C ASP A 23 -20.40 -26.65 -41.67
N THR A 24 -20.22 -27.96 -41.50
CA THR A 24 -19.11 -28.52 -40.76
C THR A 24 -17.95 -28.57 -41.75
N THR A 25 -17.32 -27.43 -41.98
CA THR A 25 -15.93 -27.44 -42.41
C THR A 25 -15.16 -28.27 -41.38
N PRO A 26 -14.28 -29.19 -41.79
CA PRO A 26 -13.47 -29.95 -40.86
C PRO A 26 -12.57 -28.95 -40.15
N GLN A 27 -12.99 -28.52 -38.95
CA GLN A 27 -12.16 -27.74 -38.05
C GLN A 27 -10.89 -28.55 -37.86
N THR A 28 -9.77 -27.95 -38.23
CA THR A 28 -8.48 -28.54 -37.94
C THR A 28 -8.44 -28.83 -36.43
N PRO A 29 -7.80 -29.93 -35.98
CA PRO A 29 -7.72 -30.27 -34.56
C PRO A 29 -7.29 -29.08 -33.67
N GLU A 30 -6.48 -28.19 -34.24
CA GLU A 30 -5.95 -26.97 -33.64
C GLU A 30 -7.01 -25.88 -33.39
N GLU A 31 -7.98 -25.67 -34.30
CA GLU A 31 -9.06 -24.68 -34.11
C GLU A 31 -10.04 -25.12 -33.00
N SER A 32 -10.29 -26.43 -32.90
CA SER A 32 -11.11 -27.02 -31.83
C SER A 32 -10.42 -26.91 -30.46
N GLU A 33 -9.10 -27.05 -30.44
CA GLU A 33 -8.29 -26.90 -29.23
C GLU A 33 -8.20 -25.43 -28.78
N ALA A 34 -8.02 -24.49 -29.71
CA ALA A 34 -8.04 -23.05 -29.42
C ALA A 34 -9.38 -22.59 -28.83
N ALA A 35 -10.51 -23.07 -29.37
CA ALA A 35 -11.84 -22.78 -28.84
C ALA A 35 -12.04 -23.34 -27.42
N ARG A 36 -11.57 -24.56 -27.17
CA ARG A 36 -11.60 -25.16 -25.82
C ARG A 36 -10.73 -24.40 -24.83
N LEU A 37 -9.51 -23.99 -25.23
CA LEU A 37 -8.62 -23.18 -24.41
C LEU A 37 -9.25 -21.83 -24.09
N TYR A 38 -9.89 -21.19 -25.08
CA TYR A 38 -10.62 -19.94 -24.89
C TYR A 38 -11.74 -20.07 -23.85
N ASP A 39 -12.60 -21.09 -23.97
CA ASP A 39 -13.69 -21.32 -23.01
C ASP A 39 -13.17 -21.68 -21.62
N TYR A 40 -12.10 -22.45 -21.54
CA TYR A 40 -11.43 -22.76 -20.28
C TYR A 40 -10.85 -21.49 -19.62
N HIS A 41 -10.13 -20.65 -20.38
CA HIS A 41 -9.61 -19.37 -19.88
C HIS A 41 -10.75 -18.47 -19.37
N LEU A 42 -11.85 -18.37 -20.11
CA LEU A 42 -13.02 -17.61 -19.66
C LEU A 42 -13.63 -18.20 -18.39
N SER A 43 -13.64 -19.52 -18.22
CA SER A 43 -14.14 -20.15 -17.00
C SER A 43 -13.31 -19.80 -15.76
N LEU A 44 -11.99 -19.61 -15.91
CA LEU A 44 -11.09 -19.18 -14.83
C LEU A 44 -11.27 -17.70 -14.46
N LEU A 45 -11.77 -16.89 -15.39
CA LEU A 45 -11.97 -15.44 -15.21
C LEU A 45 -13.37 -15.07 -14.72
N ARG A 46 -14.30 -16.03 -14.64
CA ARG A 46 -15.66 -15.77 -14.14
C ARG A 46 -15.60 -15.55 -12.61
N PRO A 47 -16.04 -14.38 -12.12
CA PRO A 47 -16.06 -14.13 -10.68
C PRO A 47 -17.04 -15.08 -10.00
N SER A 48 -16.62 -15.64 -8.88
CA SER A 48 -17.49 -16.40 -7.99
C SER A 48 -18.26 -15.44 -7.07
N SER A 49 -19.37 -15.90 -6.48
CA SER A 49 -20.45 -15.12 -5.85
C SER A 49 -20.08 -13.80 -5.13
N THR A 50 -21.04 -12.86 -5.14
CA THR A 50 -20.99 -11.46 -4.68
C THR A 50 -20.34 -11.17 -3.30
N GLN A 51 -20.20 -12.14 -2.40
CA GLN A 51 -19.50 -11.95 -1.12
C GLN A 51 -17.96 -11.94 -1.23
N GLN A 52 -17.39 -12.50 -2.30
CA GLN A 52 -15.93 -12.41 -2.57
C GLN A 52 -15.49 -11.00 -2.99
N GLY A 53 -16.37 -10.24 -3.63
CA GLY A 53 -16.01 -8.91 -4.17
C GLY A 53 -15.52 -7.92 -3.11
N LEU A 54 -16.03 -7.99 -1.87
CA LEU A 54 -15.57 -7.08 -0.82
C LEU A 54 -14.17 -7.45 -0.31
N GLN A 55 -13.89 -8.75 -0.13
CA GLN A 55 -12.55 -9.22 0.23
C GLN A 55 -11.54 -8.89 -0.87
N GLU A 56 -11.90 -9.10 -2.14
CA GLU A 56 -11.09 -8.76 -3.31
C GLU A 56 -10.77 -7.25 -3.37
N VAL A 57 -11.73 -6.39 -3.04
CA VAL A 57 -11.51 -4.95 -2.98
C VAL A 57 -10.55 -4.56 -1.85
N THR A 58 -10.66 -5.17 -0.67
CA THR A 58 -9.81 -4.83 0.48
C THR A 58 -8.34 -5.25 0.34
N ILE A 59 -8.04 -6.21 -0.55
CA ILE A 59 -6.66 -6.62 -0.87
C ILE A 59 -6.06 -5.83 -2.03
N ALA A 60 -6.81 -4.93 -2.66
CA ALA A 60 -6.29 -4.12 -3.76
C ALA A 60 -5.15 -3.21 -3.25
N PRO A 61 -3.95 -3.26 -3.85
CA PRO A 61 -2.80 -2.46 -3.40
C PRO A 61 -2.98 -0.97 -3.68
N ILE A 62 -3.80 -0.61 -4.68
CA ILE A 62 -4.12 0.76 -5.05
C ILE A 62 -5.63 0.86 -5.22
N PHE A 63 -6.23 1.90 -4.67
CA PHE A 63 -7.67 2.13 -4.75
C PHE A 63 -8.00 3.63 -4.81
N THR A 64 -9.24 3.95 -5.20
CA THR A 64 -9.73 5.33 -5.31
C THR A 64 -10.69 5.67 -4.18
N MET A 65 -10.96 6.96 -3.95
CA MET A 65 -11.92 7.36 -2.91
C MET A 65 -13.32 6.73 -3.06
N PRO A 66 -13.92 6.61 -4.27
CA PRO A 66 -15.20 5.92 -4.41
C PRO A 66 -15.16 4.46 -3.96
N VAL A 67 -14.04 3.77 -4.19
CA VAL A 67 -13.82 2.38 -3.74
C VAL A 67 -13.74 2.32 -2.22
N LEU A 68 -13.02 3.26 -1.59
CA LEU A 68 -12.94 3.38 -0.13
C LEU A 68 -14.33 3.57 0.49
N MET A 69 -15.09 4.55 -0.03
CA MET A 69 -16.45 4.85 0.44
C MET A 69 -17.40 3.66 0.30
N HIS A 70 -17.35 2.97 -0.84
CA HIS A 70 -18.17 1.78 -1.08
C HIS A 70 -17.82 0.65 -0.11
N ALA A 71 -16.52 0.38 0.07
CA ALA A 71 -16.06 -0.67 0.97
C ALA A 71 -16.39 -0.36 2.44
N GLU A 72 -16.21 0.88 2.89
CA GLU A 72 -16.57 1.29 4.25
C GLU A 72 -18.08 1.26 4.49
N ALA A 73 -18.90 1.61 3.49
CA ALA A 73 -20.36 1.53 3.60
C ALA A 73 -20.88 0.08 3.69
N ALA A 74 -20.16 -0.88 3.10
CA ALA A 74 -20.49 -2.29 3.17
C ALA A 74 -20.09 -2.95 4.51
N VAL A 75 -19.22 -2.31 5.30
CA VAL A 75 -18.79 -2.80 6.61
C VAL A 75 -19.75 -2.30 7.71
N ASN A 76 -20.23 -3.22 8.54
CA ASN A 76 -21.08 -2.88 9.69
C ASN A 76 -20.31 -2.00 10.69
N LYS A 77 -20.96 -1.00 11.29
CA LYS A 77 -20.37 -0.04 12.26
C LYS A 77 -19.68 -0.66 13.50
N ARG A 78 -19.82 -1.98 13.73
CA ARG A 78 -19.17 -2.73 14.82
C ARG A 78 -17.93 -3.50 14.39
N SER A 79 -17.61 -3.52 13.10
CA SER A 79 -16.45 -4.22 12.54
C SER A 79 -15.25 -3.28 12.36
N SER A 80 -14.06 -3.87 12.23
CA SER A 80 -12.84 -3.17 11.82
C SER A 80 -13.06 -2.46 10.48
N PRO A 81 -12.38 -1.31 10.23
CA PRO A 81 -12.48 -0.61 8.95
C PRO A 81 -12.08 -1.51 7.79
N ALA A 82 -12.73 -1.32 6.62
CA ALA A 82 -12.44 -2.06 5.40
C ALA A 82 -10.96 -1.90 4.97
N PHE A 83 -10.43 -0.69 5.12
CA PHE A 83 -9.02 -0.36 4.90
C PHE A 83 -8.40 0.13 6.21
N PRO A 84 -7.72 -0.73 6.97
CA PRO A 84 -7.17 -0.37 8.28
C PRO A 84 -5.95 0.55 8.18
N GLN A 85 -5.21 0.50 7.07
CA GLN A 85 -4.01 1.30 6.87
C GLN A 85 -3.81 1.65 5.38
N TYR A 86 -3.76 2.93 5.07
CA TYR A 86 -3.57 3.44 3.71
C TYR A 86 -3.00 4.86 3.72
N GLY A 87 -2.44 5.30 2.59
CA GLY A 87 -1.94 6.66 2.41
C GLY A 87 -2.23 7.21 1.01
N LEU A 88 -2.33 8.53 0.89
CA LEU A 88 -2.54 9.21 -0.38
C LEU A 88 -1.30 9.02 -1.27
N LEU A 89 -1.50 8.48 -2.46
CA LEU A 89 -0.44 8.19 -3.42
C LEU A 89 -0.37 9.24 -4.53
N ALA A 90 -1.51 9.57 -5.12
CA ALA A 90 -1.59 10.42 -6.30
C ALA A 90 -2.99 11.03 -6.47
N GLY A 91 -3.10 11.93 -7.45
CA GLY A 91 -4.38 12.44 -7.94
C GLY A 91 -4.49 12.29 -9.46
N LYS A 92 -5.67 11.96 -9.96
CA LYS A 92 -5.94 11.93 -11.41
C LYS A 92 -5.79 13.34 -12.00
N VAL A 93 -4.81 13.52 -12.88
CA VAL A 93 -4.40 14.83 -13.42
C VAL A 93 -5.55 15.62 -14.04
N ASP A 94 -6.40 14.96 -14.83
CA ASP A 94 -7.51 15.61 -15.52
C ASP A 94 -8.55 16.19 -14.56
N ALA A 95 -8.80 15.48 -13.46
CA ALA A 95 -9.78 15.89 -12.45
C ALA A 95 -9.20 16.94 -11.48
N VAL A 96 -7.91 16.85 -11.12
CA VAL A 96 -7.23 17.88 -10.31
C VAL A 96 -7.17 19.23 -11.03
N ARG A 97 -6.96 19.22 -12.35
CA ARG A 97 -6.93 20.45 -13.15
C ARG A 97 -8.31 21.10 -13.31
N GLN A 98 -9.38 20.30 -13.31
CA GLN A 98 -10.76 20.80 -13.37
C GLN A 98 -11.21 21.41 -12.04
N ASP A 99 -10.77 20.86 -10.90
CA ASP A 99 -11.08 21.37 -9.55
C ASP A 99 -10.39 22.71 -9.22
N SER A 100 -9.39 23.10 -10.02
CA SER A 100 -8.70 24.39 -9.86
C SER A 100 -9.54 25.58 -10.36
N GLY A 101 -10.65 25.31 -11.06
CA GLY A 101 -11.64 26.29 -11.52
C GLY A 101 -12.85 26.34 -10.58
N GLY A 102 -12.67 27.00 -9.43
CA GLY A 102 -13.69 27.42 -8.45
C GLY A 102 -15.07 26.75 -8.50
N ASN A 103 -15.31 25.80 -7.60
CA ASN A 103 -16.59 25.67 -6.90
C ASN A 103 -16.32 25.11 -5.49
N GLY A 104 -16.99 25.69 -4.49
CA GLY A 104 -16.70 25.48 -3.07
C GLY A 104 -16.90 24.05 -2.55
N PRO A 105 -16.67 23.83 -1.23
CA PRO A 105 -16.66 22.51 -0.60
C PRO A 105 -18.10 22.02 -0.42
N GLY A 106 -18.72 21.50 -1.49
CA GLY A 106 -20.13 21.11 -1.41
C GLY A 106 -20.72 20.31 -2.56
N HIS A 107 -20.02 20.13 -3.68
CA HIS A 107 -20.49 19.23 -4.72
C HIS A 107 -19.69 17.92 -4.71
N PRO A 108 -20.36 16.74 -4.68
CA PRO A 108 -19.69 15.50 -5.01
C PRO A 108 -19.31 15.60 -6.49
N SER A 109 -18.12 16.12 -6.78
CA SER A 109 -17.55 16.00 -8.11
C SER A 109 -17.56 14.50 -8.41
N SER A 110 -18.21 14.14 -9.53
CA SER A 110 -18.56 12.75 -9.87
C SER A 110 -17.34 11.81 -9.94
N GLN A 111 -16.11 12.32 -9.79
CA GLN A 111 -14.89 11.55 -9.67
C GLN A 111 -13.93 12.25 -8.70
N ASP A 112 -14.01 11.92 -7.41
CA ASP A 112 -12.94 12.26 -6.47
C ASP A 112 -11.61 11.75 -7.05
N PRO A 113 -10.62 12.64 -7.29
CA PRO A 113 -9.42 12.31 -8.05
C PRO A 113 -8.41 11.50 -7.26
N ARG A 114 -8.60 11.33 -5.95
CA ARG A 114 -7.58 10.79 -5.05
C ARG A 114 -7.40 9.29 -5.26
N ILE A 115 -6.13 8.92 -5.36
CA ILE A 115 -5.64 7.55 -5.45
C ILE A 115 -4.84 7.27 -4.18
N PHE A 116 -5.14 6.15 -3.54
CA PHE A 116 -4.54 5.72 -2.29
C PHE A 116 -3.75 4.44 -2.48
N PHE A 117 -2.69 4.29 -1.69
CA PHE A 117 -1.92 3.08 -1.55
C PHE A 117 -2.36 2.33 -0.30
N ASN A 118 -2.73 1.06 -0.45
CA ASN A 118 -3.14 0.18 0.63
C ASN A 118 -1.91 -0.44 1.29
N ILE A 119 -1.61 0.05 2.48
CA ILE A 119 -0.41 -0.37 3.24
C ILE A 119 -0.66 -1.72 3.91
N ALA A 120 -1.92 -2.05 4.21
CA ALA A 120 -2.30 -3.30 4.83
C ALA A 120 -2.33 -4.48 3.84
N ALA A 121 -2.45 -4.21 2.53
CA ALA A 121 -2.42 -5.26 1.51
C ALA A 121 -0.98 -5.69 1.21
N PRO A 122 -0.70 -7.01 1.17
CA PRO A 122 0.61 -7.50 0.76
C PRO A 122 0.87 -7.10 -0.70
N SER A 123 1.90 -6.29 -0.93
CA SER A 123 2.23 -5.79 -2.26
C SER A 123 3.73 -5.55 -2.43
N SER A 124 4.19 -5.54 -3.68
CA SER A 124 5.55 -5.20 -4.05
C SER A 124 5.51 -4.12 -5.12
N THR A 125 6.33 -3.08 -4.98
CA THR A 125 6.35 -1.91 -5.85
C THR A 125 7.74 -1.69 -6.41
N PHE A 126 7.86 -1.65 -7.74
CA PHE A 126 9.10 -1.31 -8.45
C PHE A 126 9.01 0.13 -8.95
N ILE A 127 10.03 0.95 -8.65
CA ILE A 127 10.09 2.35 -9.08
C ILE A 127 11.25 2.51 -10.06
N CYS A 128 10.92 2.73 -11.34
CA CYS A 128 11.88 2.95 -12.42
C CYS A 128 11.59 4.26 -13.17
N GLY A 129 12.59 4.79 -13.87
CA GLY A 129 12.49 6.05 -14.60
C GLY A 129 13.82 6.77 -14.78
N PHE A 130 13.86 7.77 -15.67
CA PHE A 130 15.07 8.57 -15.96
C PHE A 130 15.57 9.34 -14.73
N GLN A 131 16.84 9.74 -14.74
CA GLN A 131 17.40 10.60 -13.68
C GLN A 131 16.57 11.90 -13.58
N GLY A 132 16.26 12.34 -12.37
CA GLY A 132 15.43 13.52 -12.15
C GLY A 132 13.92 13.32 -12.26
N SER A 133 13.42 12.13 -12.64
CA SER A 133 11.98 11.86 -12.79
C SER A 133 11.19 11.72 -11.48
N GLY A 134 11.78 12.06 -10.33
CA GLY A 134 11.09 11.99 -9.03
C GLY A 134 11.00 10.59 -8.38
N LYS A 135 11.76 9.58 -8.84
CA LYS A 135 11.73 8.22 -8.23
C LYS A 135 11.95 8.20 -6.71
N SER A 136 12.98 8.90 -6.24
CA SER A 136 13.28 9.03 -4.81
C SER A 136 12.17 9.77 -4.07
N HIS A 137 11.53 10.73 -4.71
CA HIS A 137 10.38 11.43 -4.17
C HIS A 137 9.18 10.47 -4.02
N THR A 138 8.84 9.68 -5.05
CA THR A 138 7.78 8.66 -4.97
C THR A 138 8.05 7.65 -3.87
N LEU A 139 9.30 7.18 -3.73
CA LEU A 139 9.69 6.28 -2.66
C LEU A 139 9.52 6.92 -1.27
N SER A 140 9.96 8.16 -1.11
CA SER A 140 9.79 8.91 0.14
C SER A 140 8.32 9.10 0.50
N CYS A 141 7.44 9.41 -0.47
CA CYS A 141 5.99 9.52 -0.22
C CYS A 141 5.38 8.19 0.22
N LEU A 142 5.77 7.07 -0.41
CA LEU A 142 5.34 5.74 0.03
C LEU A 142 5.81 5.46 1.45
N LEU A 143 7.09 5.73 1.75
CA LEU A 143 7.66 5.52 3.08
C LEU A 143 7.01 6.39 4.16
N GLU A 144 6.80 7.67 3.88
CA GLU A 144 6.14 8.60 4.79
C GLU A 144 4.75 8.11 5.15
N ASN A 145 3.97 7.68 4.15
CA ASN A 145 2.64 7.11 4.36
C ASN A 145 2.63 5.87 5.26
N CYS A 146 3.74 5.12 5.30
CA CYS A 146 3.84 3.88 6.05
C CYS A 146 4.49 4.03 7.42
N LEU A 147 5.29 5.08 7.64
CA LEU A 147 6.13 5.25 8.82
C LEU A 147 5.70 6.43 9.70
N ILE A 148 5.07 7.46 9.14
CA ILE A 148 4.81 8.74 9.83
C ILE A 148 3.31 9.08 9.74
N PRO A 149 2.59 9.18 10.87
CA PRO A 149 1.21 9.64 10.86
C PRO A 149 1.11 11.05 10.28
N SER A 150 0.22 11.26 9.31
CA SER A 150 -0.01 12.57 8.70
C SER A 150 -1.44 12.70 8.19
N ASN A 151 -1.83 13.92 7.79
CA ASN A 151 -3.15 14.15 7.19
C ASN A 151 -3.35 13.42 5.84
N ALA A 152 -2.26 12.92 5.25
CA ALA A 152 -2.30 12.17 4.00
C ALA A 152 -2.55 10.67 4.21
N ASN A 153 -2.53 10.16 5.45
CA ASN A 153 -2.65 8.73 5.71
C ASN A 153 -3.58 8.39 6.89
N ARG A 154 -4.01 7.13 6.90
CA ARG A 154 -4.63 6.47 8.06
C ARG A 154 -3.62 5.47 8.58
N LEU A 155 -2.87 5.87 9.60
CA LEU A 155 -1.79 5.08 10.19
C LEU A 155 -2.03 4.87 11.70
N PRO A 156 -2.92 3.93 12.10
CA PRO A 156 -3.24 3.73 13.51
C PRO A 156 -2.05 3.19 14.31
N HIS A 157 -1.15 2.43 13.67
CA HIS A 157 0.07 1.93 14.29
C HIS A 157 1.22 1.97 13.28
N PRO A 158 2.30 2.75 13.51
CA PRO A 158 3.42 2.87 12.57
C PRO A 158 4.31 1.59 12.48
N SER A 159 3.96 0.48 13.13
CA SER A 159 4.90 -0.58 13.52
C SER A 159 4.78 -1.95 12.84
N ARG A 160 4.22 -2.09 11.63
CA ARG A 160 4.07 -3.42 10.99
C ARG A 160 4.40 -3.56 9.51
N ALA A 161 5.13 -2.62 8.93
CA ALA A 161 5.54 -2.78 7.55
C ALA A 161 7.00 -3.24 7.46
N LEU A 162 7.19 -4.54 7.16
CA LEU A 162 8.48 -5.08 6.79
C LEU A 162 8.80 -4.60 5.35
N PHE A 163 9.41 -3.42 5.24
CA PHE A 163 9.81 -2.89 3.93
C PHE A 163 11.16 -3.46 3.51
N SER A 164 11.16 -4.31 2.50
CA SER A 164 12.35 -4.58 1.71
C SER A 164 12.41 -3.60 0.55
N ILE A 165 13.17 -2.51 0.69
CA ILE A 165 13.37 -1.53 -0.37
C ILE A 165 14.70 -1.83 -1.05
N THR A 166 14.63 -2.22 -2.31
CA THR A 166 15.81 -2.37 -3.17
C THR A 166 15.87 -1.16 -4.10
N THR A 167 16.71 -0.18 -3.76
CA THR A 167 17.04 0.91 -4.71
C THR A 167 18.06 0.38 -5.68
N GLN A 168 17.61 -0.04 -6.86
CA GLN A 168 18.50 -0.45 -7.93
C GLN A 168 18.45 0.56 -9.07
N TYR A 169 19.60 1.16 -9.36
CA TYR A 169 19.80 1.81 -10.66
C TYR A 169 19.82 0.71 -11.71
N VAL A 170 18.66 0.48 -12.34
CA VAL A 170 18.50 -0.50 -13.42
C VAL A 170 19.13 0.09 -14.67
N SER A 171 20.44 -0.07 -14.81
CA SER A 171 21.06 -0.18 -16.12
C SER A 171 21.34 -1.66 -16.36
N CYS A 172 20.37 -2.36 -16.94
CA CYS A 172 20.46 -3.69 -17.56
C CYS A 172 21.25 -4.76 -16.77
N VAL A 173 20.62 -5.66 -16.00
CA VAL A 173 21.39 -6.78 -15.41
C VAL A 173 20.58 -8.03 -15.06
N SER A 174 20.95 -9.17 -15.65
CA SER A 174 21.00 -10.47 -15.00
C SER A 174 22.27 -10.49 -14.10
N ASN A 175 22.19 -11.09 -12.90
CA ASN A 175 23.18 -11.06 -11.80
C ASN A 175 22.95 -9.96 -10.74
N ILE A 176 21.74 -9.95 -10.15
CA ILE A 176 21.41 -9.02 -9.06
C ILE A 176 21.36 -9.77 -7.73
N LYS A 177 22.23 -9.37 -6.81
CA LYS A 177 22.21 -9.80 -5.41
C LYS A 177 21.38 -8.79 -4.62
N VAL A 178 20.24 -9.23 -4.10
CA VAL A 178 19.35 -8.43 -3.27
C VAL A 178 19.90 -8.41 -1.84
N GLU A 179 20.08 -7.23 -1.26
CA GLU A 179 20.49 -7.05 0.14
C GLU A 179 19.48 -6.15 0.87
N PRO A 180 19.14 -6.44 2.14
CA PRO A 180 18.17 -5.67 2.90
C PRO A 180 18.66 -4.23 3.14
N LEU A 181 17.74 -3.25 3.14
CA LEU A 181 18.06 -1.87 3.50
C LEU A 181 18.47 -1.79 4.97
N ARG A 182 19.67 -1.28 5.22
CA ARG A 182 20.21 -1.10 6.57
C ARG A 182 20.51 0.37 6.82
N ILE A 183 20.17 0.86 8.00
CA ILE A 183 20.40 2.23 8.45
C ILE A 183 21.83 2.31 8.97
N SER A 184 22.60 3.26 8.45
CA SER A 184 23.95 3.53 8.94
C SER A 184 23.90 4.08 10.37
N GLU A 185 24.85 3.68 11.22
CA GLU A 185 24.95 4.19 12.60
C GLU A 185 25.09 5.71 12.64
N GLY A 186 25.72 6.33 11.63
CA GLY A 186 25.90 7.78 11.53
C GLY A 186 24.59 8.55 11.30
N ASP A 187 23.55 7.90 10.77
CA ASP A 187 22.25 8.51 10.53
C ASP A 187 21.33 8.46 11.75
N LEU A 188 21.73 7.71 12.79
CA LEU A 188 21.01 7.60 14.04
C LEU A 188 21.12 8.89 14.84
N ASN A 189 19.98 9.49 15.11
CA ASN A 189 19.83 10.56 16.09
C ASN A 189 18.80 10.14 17.13
N THR A 190 18.70 10.91 18.21
CA THR A 190 17.80 10.61 19.34
C THR A 190 16.37 10.34 18.87
N LYS A 191 15.81 11.20 18.00
CA LYS A 191 14.45 11.03 17.48
C LYS A 191 14.33 9.72 16.69
N ARG A 192 15.23 9.47 15.74
CA ARG A 192 15.22 8.24 14.93
C ARG A 192 15.37 6.98 15.75
N MET A 193 16.22 6.98 16.78
CA MET A 193 16.35 5.81 17.67
C MET A 193 15.05 5.50 18.40
N LEU A 194 14.36 6.53 18.90
CA LEU A 194 13.11 6.34 19.65
C LEU A 194 11.95 5.94 18.73
N ASP A 195 11.88 6.53 17.55
CA ASP A 195 10.90 6.17 16.53
C ASP A 195 11.11 4.71 16.07
N LEU A 196 12.35 4.29 15.81
CA LEU A 196 12.70 2.91 15.44
C LEU A 196 12.46 1.91 16.59
N MET A 197 12.51 2.35 17.84
CA MET A 197 12.12 1.57 19.02
C MET A 197 10.59 1.55 19.24
N ALA A 198 9.79 2.12 18.33
CA ALA A 198 8.34 2.27 18.42
C ALA A 198 7.89 2.91 19.75
N VAL A 199 8.56 3.99 20.16
CA VAL A 199 8.24 4.74 21.38
C VAL A 199 7.27 5.87 21.05
N SER A 200 5.97 5.61 21.24
CA SER A 200 4.93 6.64 21.16
C SER A 200 4.98 7.53 22.41
N ARG A 201 4.93 8.85 22.22
CA ARG A 201 4.85 9.81 23.33
C ARG A 201 3.44 9.97 23.91
N ASP A 202 2.44 9.46 23.20
CA ASP A 202 1.02 9.63 23.52
C ASP A 202 0.45 8.48 24.38
N ASP A 203 1.23 7.41 24.60
CA ASP A 203 0.77 6.17 25.23
C ASP A 203 1.07 6.13 26.75
N GLY A 204 0.78 7.23 27.44
CA GLY A 204 0.92 7.36 28.89
C GLY A 204 2.28 7.86 29.39
N PRO A 205 2.51 7.86 30.72
CA PRO A 205 3.74 8.36 31.33
C PRO A 205 4.96 7.53 30.88
N MET A 206 6.01 8.22 30.46
CA MET A 206 7.19 7.57 29.87
C MET A 206 7.84 6.57 30.85
N PRO A 207 8.02 5.30 30.44
CA PRO A 207 8.69 4.31 31.27
C PRO A 207 10.09 4.72 31.73
N LEU A 208 10.45 4.37 32.96
CA LEU A 208 11.75 4.72 33.57
C LEU A 208 12.96 4.24 32.76
N TYR A 209 12.89 3.10 32.08
CA TYR A 209 13.97 2.62 31.23
C TYR A 209 14.21 3.54 30.01
N LEU A 210 13.17 4.20 29.51
CA LEU A 210 13.31 5.19 28.43
C LEU A 210 13.96 6.47 28.94
N HIS A 211 13.70 6.91 30.17
CA HIS A 211 14.42 8.04 30.75
C HIS A 211 15.93 7.82 30.78
N ALA A 212 16.38 6.60 31.10
CA ALA A 212 17.78 6.24 31.03
C ALA A 212 18.34 6.26 29.60
N VAL A 213 17.61 5.72 28.62
CA VAL A 213 17.99 5.77 27.20
C VAL A 213 18.13 7.23 26.72
N TYR A 214 17.14 8.08 27.01
CA TYR A 214 17.19 9.51 26.66
C TYR A 214 18.37 10.23 27.29
N ARG A 215 18.68 9.95 28.56
CA ARG A 215 19.82 10.53 29.26
C ARG A 215 21.13 10.18 28.54
N ILE A 216 21.36 8.91 28.24
CA ILE A 216 22.57 8.44 27.55
C ILE A 216 22.68 9.07 26.17
N LEU A 217 21.59 9.09 25.39
CA LEU A 217 21.58 9.68 24.05
C LEU A 217 21.86 11.18 24.07
N ARG A 218 21.41 11.89 25.12
CA ARG A 218 21.70 13.31 25.31
C ARG A 218 23.16 13.54 25.66
N GLU A 219 23.73 12.75 26.56
CA GLU A 219 25.16 12.82 26.93
C GLU A 219 26.05 12.57 25.71
N MET A 220 25.78 11.51 24.95
CA MET A 220 26.51 11.22 23.71
C MET A 220 26.37 12.34 22.68
N ARG A 221 25.22 13.01 22.61
CA ARG A 221 25.02 14.15 21.70
C ARG A 221 25.87 15.35 22.08
N ILE A 222 26.09 15.59 23.36
CA ILE A 222 26.96 16.68 23.85
C ILE A 222 28.41 16.37 23.47
N GLU A 223 28.88 15.15 23.73
CA GLU A 223 30.24 14.71 23.37
C GLU A 223 30.50 14.80 21.86
N GLN A 224 29.50 14.48 21.03
CA GLN A 224 29.59 14.65 19.57
C GLN A 224 29.77 16.10 19.15
N GLN A 225 29.12 17.05 19.82
CA GLN A 225 29.24 18.46 19.51
C GLN A 225 30.61 19.03 19.91
N GLU A 226 31.19 18.50 20.98
CA GLU A 226 32.52 18.90 21.46
C GLU A 226 33.64 18.29 20.61
N MET A 227 33.52 17.02 20.24
CA MET A 227 34.58 16.27 19.54
C MET A 227 34.42 16.18 18.01
N GLY A 228 33.25 16.59 17.48
CA GLY A 228 32.95 16.47 16.05
C GLY A 228 32.80 15.03 15.54
N THR A 229 32.55 14.07 16.44
CA THR A 229 32.47 12.64 16.12
C THR A 229 31.05 12.21 15.74
N ALA A 230 30.92 11.14 14.97
CA ALA A 230 29.63 10.55 14.62
C ALA A 230 29.07 9.67 15.76
N PHE A 231 27.77 9.36 15.70
CA PHE A 231 27.14 8.43 16.64
C PHE A 231 27.71 7.02 16.51
N ASN A 232 28.03 6.40 17.65
CA ASN A 232 28.56 5.05 17.74
C ASN A 232 27.60 4.18 18.56
N TYR A 233 26.99 3.20 17.90
CA TYR A 233 25.98 2.37 18.56
C TYR A 233 26.58 1.42 19.62
N ALA A 234 27.83 0.99 19.45
CA ALA A 234 28.50 0.13 20.43
C ALA A 234 28.74 0.86 21.76
N SER A 235 29.20 2.11 21.70
CA SER A 235 29.35 2.96 22.90
C SER A 235 28.03 3.22 23.60
N PHE A 236 26.93 3.35 22.84
CA PHE A 236 25.58 3.44 23.41
C PHE A 236 25.21 2.16 24.18
N LYS A 237 25.43 0.96 23.61
CA LYS A 237 25.14 -0.31 24.28
C LYS A 237 25.96 -0.52 25.55
N GLU A 238 27.23 -0.12 25.53
CA GLU A 238 28.10 -0.22 26.72
C GLU A 238 27.58 0.66 27.86
N ARG A 239 27.25 1.93 27.58
CA ARG A 239 26.66 2.86 28.57
C ARG A 239 25.30 2.38 29.09
N LEU A 240 24.52 1.72 28.23
CA LEU A 240 23.25 1.15 28.61
C LEU A 240 23.42 -0.04 29.56
N ALA A 241 24.41 -0.90 29.31
CA ALA A 241 24.76 -2.03 30.17
C ALA A 241 25.30 -1.58 31.55
N GLN A 242 25.96 -0.41 31.60
CA GLN A 242 26.43 0.19 32.86
C GLN A 242 25.32 0.84 33.68
N THR A 243 24.12 1.03 33.12
CA THR A 243 23.00 1.64 33.84
C THR A 243 22.27 0.58 34.66
N ALA A 244 22.14 0.80 35.97
CA ALA A 244 21.40 -0.09 36.85
C ALA A 244 19.90 -0.09 36.49
N MET A 245 19.44 -1.16 35.84
CA MET A 245 18.02 -1.38 35.50
C MET A 245 17.50 -2.65 36.16
N THR A 246 16.21 -2.64 36.52
CA THR A 246 15.58 -3.84 37.08
C THR A 246 15.27 -4.86 35.98
N PRO A 247 15.17 -6.16 36.29
CA PRO A 247 14.78 -7.18 35.30
C PRO A 247 13.45 -6.88 34.60
N ALA A 248 12.50 -6.28 35.32
CA ALA A 248 11.22 -5.84 34.76
C ALA A 248 11.33 -4.69 33.74
N GLN A 249 12.41 -3.91 33.80
CA GLN A 249 12.73 -2.85 32.84
C GLN A 249 13.52 -3.37 31.63
N LEU A 250 14.37 -4.37 31.84
CA LEU A 250 15.23 -4.93 30.79
C LEU A 250 14.44 -5.68 29.71
N GLY A 251 13.39 -6.42 30.08
CA GLY A 251 12.60 -7.19 29.10
C GLY A 251 12.01 -6.31 27.98
N PRO A 252 11.21 -5.27 28.31
CA PRO A 252 10.67 -4.34 27.32
C PRO A 252 11.74 -3.57 26.55
N LEU A 253 12.84 -3.21 27.21
CA LEU A 253 13.96 -2.52 26.57
C LEU A 253 14.63 -3.42 25.52
N HIS A 254 14.85 -4.71 25.84
CA HIS A 254 15.48 -5.65 24.93
C HIS A 254 14.67 -5.83 23.64
N GLN A 255 13.35 -6.01 23.74
CA GLN A 255 12.48 -6.13 22.55
C GLN A 255 12.56 -4.89 21.64
N ARG A 256 12.63 -3.70 22.23
CA ARG A 256 12.77 -2.45 21.47
C ARG A 256 14.14 -2.33 20.82
N LEU A 257 15.20 -2.77 21.52
CA LEU A 257 16.55 -2.82 20.96
C LEU A 257 16.64 -3.82 19.81
N GLU A 258 16.08 -5.03 19.94
CA GLU A 258 16.02 -6.02 18.86
C GLU A 258 15.31 -5.47 17.62
N THR A 259 14.19 -4.75 17.83
CA THR A 259 13.45 -4.09 16.75
C THR A 259 14.34 -3.07 16.03
N LEU A 260 15.04 -2.22 16.78
CA LEU A 260 15.95 -1.24 16.23
C LEU A 260 17.17 -1.87 15.55
N GLU A 261 17.75 -2.93 16.12
CA GLU A 261 18.90 -3.67 15.58
C GLU A 261 18.55 -4.41 14.28
N SER A 262 17.29 -4.79 14.07
CA SER A 262 16.83 -5.40 12.81
C SER A 262 17.03 -4.49 11.60
N PHE A 263 17.09 -3.17 11.82
CA PHE A 263 17.36 -2.18 10.79
C PHE A 263 18.86 -1.85 10.63
N MET A 264 19.75 -2.44 11.44
CA MET A 264 21.18 -2.11 11.44
C MET A 264 22.03 -3.14 10.70
N PRO A 265 23.20 -2.75 10.17
CA PRO A 265 24.20 -3.69 9.67
C PRO A 265 24.66 -4.66 10.75
N THR A 266 24.49 -5.97 10.48
CA THR A 266 25.20 -7.03 11.18
C THR A 266 26.69 -6.80 10.97
N ARG A 267 27.40 -6.37 12.02
CA ARG A 267 28.86 -6.30 12.00
C ARG A 267 29.36 -7.74 11.80
N ARG A 268 29.99 -8.01 10.64
CA ARG A 268 30.73 -9.25 10.38
C ARG A 268 32.09 -9.17 11.04
#